data_AF-A0A1B6JNG4-F1
#
_entry.id   AF-A0A1B6JNG4-F1
#
_cell.length_a   1.000
_cell.length_b   1.000
_cell.length_c   1.000
_cell.angle_alpha   90.00
_cell.angle_beta   90.00
_cell.angle_gamma   90.00
#
_symmetry.space_group_name_H-M   'P 1'
#
loop_
_entity.id
_entity.type
_entity.pdbx_description
1 polymer ?
#
loop_
_entity_poly.entity_id
_entity_poly.type
_entity_poly.pdbx_seq_one_letter_code
_entity_poly.pdbx_strand_id
1 'polypeptide(L)'
;RFKHDGTSLSLWLQSLATFCGYIFKKYTIELTGLLQYLANQLKVQKSLDLLVLKEVVQKMAGIEAAEEMTKEQLDAMAGGELLKGEAGYFSQVRNTKRSSQRLKDALTVDNLAVTLCLLMAQQRYCVIYRETEKSHLKLVGKLYDQCQDTLVQFGTFLGSTLSVEEYVNKLPSIHSQLAEYHIHMDVAFFLARPMFSHAINQKYDALRKAEPNSKKLSTATKTAKYCEAVAEVMGPVALSVRPLHPPKVWEDISPQFLTTFWSLTMYDLFTPTQAYDR
;
A
#
# COMPACT_ATOMS: atom_id res chain seq x y z
N ARG A 1 -10.89 -25.62 -7.53
CA ARG A 1 -10.93 -24.13 -7.43
C ARG A 1 -10.39 -23.44 -8.69
N PHE A 2 -9.71 -24.17 -9.59
CA PHE A 2 -9.46 -23.75 -10.95
C PHE A 2 -10.50 -24.38 -11.89
N LYS A 3 -10.72 -23.79 -13.07
CA LYS A 3 -11.47 -24.45 -14.15
C LYS A 3 -10.69 -25.68 -14.64
N HIS A 4 -11.36 -26.54 -15.40
CA HIS A 4 -10.75 -27.75 -16.00
C HIS A 4 -9.56 -27.41 -16.92
N ASP A 5 -9.44 -26.16 -17.37
CA ASP A 5 -8.34 -25.65 -18.20
C ASP A 5 -7.02 -25.44 -17.44
N GLY A 6 -7.02 -25.53 -16.10
CA GLY A 6 -5.83 -25.30 -15.25
C GLY A 6 -5.25 -23.87 -15.31
N THR A 7 -5.92 -22.92 -15.97
CA THR A 7 -5.40 -21.56 -16.22
C THR A 7 -6.36 -20.45 -15.78
N SER A 8 -7.58 -20.81 -15.42
CA SER A 8 -8.62 -19.87 -15.02
C SER A 8 -9.17 -20.17 -13.64
N LEU A 9 -9.50 -19.11 -12.90
CA LEU A 9 -10.20 -19.21 -11.62
C LEU A 9 -11.62 -19.75 -11.85
N SER A 10 -12.12 -20.58 -10.94
CA SER A 10 -13.49 -21.07 -11.00
C SER A 10 -14.49 -19.93 -10.80
N LEU A 11 -15.54 -19.89 -11.62
CA LEU A 11 -16.58 -18.85 -11.55
C LEU A 11 -17.30 -18.83 -10.19
N TRP A 12 -17.55 -19.99 -9.60
CA TRP A 12 -18.20 -20.08 -8.28
C TRP A 12 -17.41 -19.37 -7.17
N LEU A 13 -16.08 -19.38 -7.25
CA LEU A 13 -15.22 -18.74 -6.24
C LEU A 13 -15.28 -17.22 -6.37
N GLN A 14 -15.33 -16.71 -7.61
CA GLN A 14 -15.56 -15.29 -7.87
C GLN A 14 -16.92 -14.86 -7.34
N SER A 15 -17.98 -15.60 -7.67
CA SER A 15 -19.32 -15.31 -7.16
C SER A 15 -19.40 -15.34 -5.63
N LEU A 16 -18.71 -16.29 -5.00
CA LEU A 16 -18.63 -16.38 -3.54
C LEU A 16 -17.89 -15.18 -2.93
N ALA A 17 -16.74 -14.80 -3.49
CA ALA A 17 -15.97 -13.65 -3.01
C ALA A 17 -16.78 -12.34 -3.10
N THR A 18 -17.43 -12.11 -4.24
CA THR A 18 -18.33 -10.96 -4.43
C THR A 18 -19.49 -10.99 -3.45
N PHE A 19 -20.12 -12.15 -3.24
CA PHE A 19 -21.18 -12.33 -2.25
C PHE A 19 -20.71 -11.99 -0.83
N CYS A 20 -19.52 -12.47 -0.42
CA CYS A 20 -18.92 -12.13 0.87
C CYS A 20 -18.77 -10.61 1.02
N GLY A 21 -18.21 -9.91 0.01
CA GLY A 21 -18.07 -8.46 0.04
C GLY A 21 -19.39 -7.72 0.26
N TYR A 22 -20.47 -8.12 -0.42
CA TYR A 22 -21.79 -7.51 -0.24
C TYR A 22 -22.39 -7.80 1.15
N ILE A 23 -22.26 -9.03 1.63
CA ILE A 23 -22.78 -9.44 2.93
C ILE A 23 -22.10 -8.66 4.06
N PHE A 24 -20.78 -8.58 4.07
CA PHE A 24 -20.06 -7.84 5.11
C PHE A 24 -20.26 -6.33 5.03
N LYS A 25 -20.47 -5.78 3.83
CA LYS A 25 -20.90 -4.39 3.67
C LYS A 25 -22.27 -4.17 4.31
N LYS A 26 -23.26 -5.01 4.00
CA LYS A 26 -24.68 -4.79 4.36
C LYS A 26 -25.00 -5.15 5.80
N TYR A 27 -24.47 -6.26 6.30
CA TYR A 27 -24.81 -6.83 7.60
C TYR A 27 -23.64 -6.74 8.57
N THR A 28 -23.95 -6.65 9.87
CA THR A 28 -22.95 -6.67 10.96
C THR A 28 -22.66 -8.11 11.36
N ILE A 29 -21.83 -8.76 10.55
CA ILE A 29 -21.34 -10.12 10.78
C ILE A 29 -19.89 -10.05 11.25
N GLU A 30 -19.49 -11.01 12.08
CA GLU A 30 -18.11 -11.21 12.53
C GLU A 30 -17.17 -11.42 11.32
N LEU A 31 -16.08 -10.64 11.22
CA LEU A 31 -15.12 -10.68 10.10
C LEU A 31 -13.77 -11.29 10.46
N THR A 32 -13.40 -11.27 11.75
CA THR A 32 -12.09 -11.67 12.26
C THR A 32 -11.80 -13.11 11.91
N GLY A 33 -12.79 -14.01 12.01
CA GLY A 33 -12.63 -15.42 11.62
C GLY A 33 -12.26 -15.59 10.15
N LEU A 34 -12.86 -14.80 9.25
CA LEU A 34 -12.51 -14.79 7.83
C LEU A 34 -11.11 -14.22 7.59
N LEU A 35 -10.78 -13.09 8.22
CA LEU A 35 -9.49 -12.44 8.08
C LEU A 35 -8.35 -13.33 8.60
N GLN A 36 -8.57 -14.02 9.73
CA GLN A 36 -7.65 -15.00 10.28
C GLN A 36 -7.52 -16.22 9.37
N TYR A 37 -8.61 -16.71 8.77
CA TYR A 37 -8.57 -17.76 7.76
C TYR A 37 -7.67 -17.36 6.58
N LEU A 38 -7.85 -16.15 6.05
CA LEU A 38 -7.05 -15.63 4.95
C LEU A 38 -5.57 -15.52 5.33
N ALA A 39 -5.26 -15.00 6.52
CA ALA A 39 -3.89 -14.96 7.03
C ALA A 39 -3.28 -16.38 7.13
N ASN A 40 -4.07 -17.35 7.59
CA ASN A 40 -3.62 -18.74 7.66
C ASN A 40 -3.40 -19.35 6.27
N GLN A 41 -4.26 -19.08 5.27
CA GLN A 41 -4.04 -19.55 3.89
C GLN A 41 -2.74 -19.00 3.30
N LEU A 42 -2.44 -17.71 3.52
CA LEU A 42 -1.18 -17.11 3.11
C LEU A 42 0.03 -17.72 3.82
N LYS A 43 -0.09 -18.03 5.12
CA LYS A 43 0.97 -18.77 5.85
C LYS A 43 1.25 -20.15 5.25
N VAL A 44 0.22 -20.85 4.77
CA VAL A 44 0.36 -22.12 4.03
C VAL A 44 0.60 -21.87 2.53
N GLN A 45 1.05 -20.66 2.14
CA GLN A 45 1.50 -20.32 0.80
C GLN A 45 0.44 -20.45 -0.29
N LYS A 46 -0.84 -20.23 0.06
CA LYS A 46 -1.96 -20.25 -0.89
C LYS A 46 -2.49 -18.83 -1.10
N SER A 47 -2.33 -18.30 -2.31
CA SER A 47 -2.73 -16.94 -2.67
C SER A 47 -4.18 -16.84 -3.17
N LEU A 48 -4.75 -17.95 -3.61
CA LEU A 48 -6.04 -17.99 -4.31
C LEU A 48 -7.19 -17.30 -3.55
N ASP A 49 -7.22 -17.44 -2.22
CA ASP A 49 -8.30 -16.90 -1.39
C ASP A 49 -8.18 -15.38 -1.17
N LEU A 50 -7.09 -14.74 -1.60
CA LEU A 50 -6.97 -13.27 -1.64
C LEU A 50 -8.08 -12.61 -2.46
N LEU A 51 -8.71 -13.36 -3.38
CA LEU A 51 -9.90 -12.88 -4.09
C LEU A 51 -10.99 -12.40 -3.13
N VAL A 52 -11.18 -13.12 -2.02
CA VAL A 52 -12.18 -12.77 -1.02
C VAL A 52 -11.79 -11.47 -0.33
N LEU A 53 -10.50 -11.28 -0.01
CA LEU A 53 -10.02 -10.03 0.58
C LEU A 53 -10.20 -8.86 -0.38
N LYS A 54 -9.88 -9.04 -1.66
CA LYS A 54 -10.04 -8.03 -2.72
C LYS A 54 -11.49 -7.51 -2.77
N GLU A 55 -12.46 -8.43 -2.80
CA GLU A 55 -13.88 -8.10 -2.83
C GLU A 55 -14.37 -7.48 -1.51
N VAL A 56 -13.90 -7.96 -0.36
CA VAL A 56 -14.26 -7.39 0.95
C VAL A 56 -13.79 -5.95 1.06
N VAL A 57 -12.52 -5.65 0.73
CA VAL A 57 -11.98 -4.29 0.76
C VAL A 57 -12.72 -3.40 -0.23
N GLN A 58 -12.95 -3.88 -1.47
CA GLN A 58 -13.70 -3.14 -2.46
C GLN A 58 -15.11 -2.76 -1.98
N LYS A 59 -15.90 -3.71 -1.51
CA LYS A 59 -17.31 -3.43 -1.15
C LYS A 59 -17.42 -2.67 0.17
N MET A 60 -16.56 -2.95 1.16
CA MET A 60 -16.65 -2.34 2.50
C MET A 60 -15.97 -0.97 2.60
N ALA A 61 -14.85 -0.76 1.91
CA ALA A 61 -14.11 0.51 1.95
C ALA A 61 -14.37 1.37 0.71
N GLY A 62 -14.70 0.76 -0.43
CA GLY A 62 -14.88 1.47 -1.69
C GLY A 62 -13.59 1.73 -2.44
N ILE A 63 -12.53 0.99 -2.11
CA ILE A 63 -11.23 1.12 -2.77
C ILE A 63 -11.14 0.01 -3.81
N GLU A 64 -11.04 0.39 -5.08
CA GLU A 64 -10.98 -0.55 -6.21
C GLU A 64 -9.52 -0.78 -6.59
N ALA A 65 -9.22 -1.99 -7.08
CA ALA A 65 -7.96 -2.22 -7.79
C ALA A 65 -8.01 -1.44 -9.11
N ALA A 66 -6.92 -0.78 -9.47
CA ALA A 66 -6.82 -0.02 -10.70
C ALA A 66 -6.69 -0.97 -11.89
N GLU A 67 -7.79 -1.26 -12.56
CA GLU A 67 -7.83 -2.03 -13.79
C GLU A 67 -8.26 -1.10 -14.94
N GLU A 68 -7.52 -1.12 -16.06
CA GLU A 68 -7.88 -0.44 -17.31
C GLU A 68 -8.20 1.08 -17.19
N MET A 69 -7.38 1.83 -16.46
CA MET A 69 -7.58 3.28 -16.27
C MET A 69 -7.48 4.09 -17.58
N THR A 70 -8.39 5.04 -17.77
CA THR A 70 -8.27 6.01 -18.87
C THR A 70 -7.16 7.01 -18.61
N LYS A 71 -6.73 7.74 -19.64
CA LYS A 71 -5.70 8.77 -19.51
C LYS A 71 -6.12 9.87 -18.52
N GLU A 72 -7.38 10.29 -18.57
CA GLU A 72 -7.92 11.31 -17.66
C GLU A 72 -7.91 10.83 -16.20
N GLN A 73 -8.23 9.55 -15.97
CA GLN A 73 -8.19 8.96 -14.63
C GLN A 73 -6.74 8.85 -14.13
N LEU A 74 -5.79 8.44 -14.99
CA LEU A 74 -4.37 8.41 -14.66
C LEU A 74 -3.84 9.80 -14.29
N ASP A 75 -4.23 10.84 -15.06
CA ASP A 75 -3.87 12.23 -14.74
C ASP A 75 -4.48 12.66 -13.40
N ALA A 76 -5.74 12.30 -13.11
CA ALA A 76 -6.39 12.59 -11.83
C ALA A 76 -5.73 11.88 -10.64
N MET A 77 -5.16 10.69 -10.84
CA MET A 77 -4.44 9.94 -9.79
C MET A 77 -3.14 10.61 -9.33
N ALA A 78 -2.57 11.49 -10.16
CA ALA A 78 -1.45 12.35 -9.77
C ALA A 78 -1.90 13.60 -9.00
N GLY A 79 -3.20 13.76 -8.75
CA GLY A 79 -3.78 14.87 -7.99
C GLY A 79 -3.81 14.65 -6.48
N GLY A 80 -4.39 15.60 -5.77
CA GLY A 80 -4.70 15.48 -4.35
C GLY A 80 -5.92 14.58 -4.11
N GLU A 81 -6.17 14.26 -2.84
CA GLU A 81 -7.21 13.30 -2.43
C GLU A 81 -8.62 13.63 -2.97
N LEU A 82 -8.96 14.92 -3.08
CA LEU A 82 -10.25 15.32 -3.65
C LEU A 82 -10.37 14.97 -5.13
N LEU A 83 -9.35 15.29 -5.92
CA LEU A 83 -9.34 15.01 -7.37
C LEU A 83 -9.29 13.51 -7.64
N LYS A 84 -8.50 12.76 -6.86
CA LYS A 84 -8.50 11.29 -6.89
C LYS A 84 -9.88 10.71 -6.62
N GLY A 85 -10.58 11.24 -5.61
CA GLY A 85 -11.92 10.78 -5.24
C GLY A 85 -12.98 11.01 -6.32
N GLU A 86 -12.93 12.17 -6.99
CA GLU A 86 -13.94 12.55 -8.00
C GLU A 86 -13.67 11.96 -9.39
N ALA A 87 -12.39 11.91 -9.80
CA ALA A 87 -12.01 11.57 -11.18
C ALA A 87 -11.03 10.39 -11.29
N GLY A 88 -10.44 9.93 -10.19
CA GLY A 88 -9.48 8.81 -10.19
C GLY A 88 -10.14 7.42 -10.19
N TYR A 89 -11.36 7.31 -9.66
CA TYR A 89 -12.08 6.03 -9.56
C TYR A 89 -13.24 5.94 -10.54
N PHE A 90 -13.50 4.73 -11.07
CA PHE A 90 -14.63 4.47 -11.97
C PHE A 90 -15.97 4.58 -11.28
N SER A 91 -16.04 4.17 -10.01
CA SER A 91 -17.28 4.16 -9.24
C SER A 91 -17.22 5.18 -8.11
N GLN A 92 -18.23 6.06 -8.04
CA GLN A 92 -18.43 6.89 -6.86
C GLN A 92 -18.99 6.01 -5.74
N VAL A 93 -18.11 5.41 -4.95
CA VAL A 93 -18.54 4.57 -3.83
C VAL A 93 -19.09 5.45 -2.71
N ARG A 94 -20.40 5.62 -2.71
CA ARG A 94 -21.13 6.33 -1.65
C ARG A 94 -21.40 5.37 -0.48
N ASN A 95 -21.27 5.90 0.75
CA ASN A 95 -21.69 5.24 1.99
C ASN A 95 -20.86 4.01 2.45
N THR A 96 -19.54 4.12 2.51
CA THR A 96 -18.64 3.08 3.06
C THR A 96 -18.06 3.39 4.43
N LYS A 97 -18.27 4.59 4.99
CA LYS A 97 -17.63 5.00 6.27
C LYS A 97 -17.86 4.00 7.41
N ARG A 98 -19.10 3.54 7.62
CA ARG A 98 -19.44 2.59 8.70
C ARG A 98 -18.96 1.16 8.42
N SER A 99 -18.97 0.70 7.16
CA SER A 99 -18.42 -0.62 6.81
C SER A 99 -16.89 -0.61 6.88
N SER A 100 -16.25 0.44 6.37
CA SER A 100 -14.80 0.65 6.45
C SER A 100 -14.30 0.63 7.89
N GLN A 101 -14.96 1.35 8.80
CA GLN A 101 -14.61 1.34 10.22
C GLN A 101 -14.71 -0.08 10.82
N ARG A 102 -15.79 -0.82 10.53
CA ARG A 102 -15.93 -2.20 11.00
C ARG A 102 -14.82 -3.12 10.49
N LEU A 103 -14.40 -2.94 9.22
CA LEU A 103 -13.27 -3.68 8.67
C LEU A 103 -11.97 -3.33 9.38
N LYS A 104 -11.71 -2.03 9.64
CA LYS A 104 -10.56 -1.56 10.44
C LYS A 104 -10.56 -2.16 11.85
N ASP A 105 -11.71 -2.19 12.51
CA ASP A 105 -11.83 -2.70 13.88
C ASP A 105 -11.50 -4.20 13.90
N ALA A 106 -12.06 -4.98 12.99
CA ALA A 106 -11.78 -6.41 12.86
C ALA A 106 -10.30 -6.71 12.55
N LEU A 107 -9.64 -5.88 11.72
CA LEU A 107 -8.22 -6.00 11.39
C LEU A 107 -7.28 -5.59 12.54
N THR A 108 -7.79 -4.87 13.53
CA THR A 108 -7.01 -4.47 14.71
C THR A 108 -6.90 -5.62 15.71
N VAL A 109 -7.88 -6.52 15.72
CA VAL A 109 -7.82 -7.76 16.49
C VAL A 109 -6.63 -8.60 16.02
N ASP A 110 -5.83 -9.08 16.98
CA ASP A 110 -4.63 -9.92 16.76
C ASP A 110 -3.59 -9.35 15.76
N ASN A 111 -3.55 -8.02 15.57
CA ASN A 111 -2.68 -7.35 14.61
C ASN A 111 -2.79 -7.92 13.17
N LEU A 112 -4.01 -8.31 12.78
CA LEU A 112 -4.27 -8.88 11.45
C LEU A 112 -3.94 -7.91 10.32
N ALA A 113 -4.09 -6.59 10.51
CA ALA A 113 -3.73 -5.58 9.53
C ALA A 113 -2.27 -5.73 9.04
N VAL A 114 -1.33 -5.77 9.98
CA VAL A 114 0.11 -5.87 9.69
C VAL A 114 0.42 -7.26 9.18
N THR A 115 -0.13 -8.28 9.83
CA THR A 115 0.08 -9.69 9.46
C THR A 115 -0.32 -9.96 8.02
N LEU A 116 -1.53 -9.55 7.60
CA LEU A 116 -1.99 -9.72 6.22
C LEU A 116 -1.13 -8.92 5.23
N CYS A 117 -0.73 -7.71 5.59
CA CYS A 117 0.10 -6.87 4.74
C CYS A 117 1.47 -7.51 4.44
N LEU A 118 2.18 -7.97 5.49
CA LEU A 118 3.48 -8.63 5.34
C LEU A 118 3.34 -9.98 4.62
N LEU A 119 2.29 -10.76 4.93
CA LEU A 119 2.04 -12.04 4.26
C LEU A 119 1.73 -11.86 2.78
N MET A 120 0.94 -10.85 2.38
CA MET A 120 0.71 -10.55 0.96
C MET A 120 2.00 -10.11 0.25
N ALA A 121 2.81 -9.28 0.90
CA ALA A 121 4.10 -8.84 0.37
C ALA A 121 5.05 -10.03 0.09
N GLN A 122 5.11 -11.00 0.99
CA GLN A 122 5.89 -12.23 0.82
C GLN A 122 5.25 -13.18 -0.19
N GLN A 123 3.92 -13.28 -0.20
CA GLN A 123 3.19 -14.18 -1.09
C GLN A 123 3.48 -13.85 -2.55
N ARG A 124 3.70 -12.57 -2.90
CA ARG A 124 4.05 -12.16 -4.27
C ARG A 124 5.23 -12.94 -4.87
N TYR A 125 6.30 -13.18 -4.09
CA TYR A 125 7.42 -14.04 -4.51
C TYR A 125 7.07 -15.52 -4.44
N CYS A 126 6.32 -15.90 -3.41
CA CYS A 126 5.87 -17.28 -3.23
C CYS A 126 5.05 -17.78 -4.42
N VAL A 127 4.18 -16.94 -5.00
CA VAL A 127 3.40 -17.28 -6.20
C VAL A 127 4.33 -17.76 -7.31
N ILE A 128 5.40 -17.01 -7.61
CA ILE A 128 6.32 -17.31 -8.72
C ILE A 128 7.15 -18.57 -8.44
N TYR A 129 7.74 -18.65 -7.25
CA TYR A 129 8.83 -19.60 -6.99
C TYR A 129 8.43 -20.86 -6.22
N ARG A 130 7.28 -20.88 -5.53
CA ARG A 130 6.89 -21.98 -4.63
C ARG A 130 5.49 -22.50 -4.90
N GLU A 131 4.47 -21.65 -4.83
CA GLU A 131 3.05 -22.05 -4.92
C GLU A 131 2.74 -22.71 -6.27
N THR A 132 3.40 -22.27 -7.34
CA THR A 132 3.01 -22.60 -8.71
C THR A 132 4.07 -23.34 -9.52
N GLU A 133 5.03 -24.00 -8.88
CA GLU A 133 6.17 -24.69 -9.54
C GLU A 133 5.76 -25.58 -10.73
N LYS A 134 4.60 -26.25 -10.64
CA LYS A 134 4.06 -27.15 -11.68
C LYS A 134 2.87 -26.59 -12.45
N SER A 135 2.56 -25.31 -12.26
CA SER A 135 1.39 -24.67 -12.88
C SER A 135 1.75 -24.02 -14.21
N HIS A 136 0.73 -23.81 -15.03
CA HIS A 136 0.90 -23.10 -16.29
C HIS A 136 1.24 -21.61 -16.06
N LEU A 137 2.20 -21.05 -16.80
CA LEU A 137 2.68 -19.67 -16.63
C LEU A 137 1.56 -18.62 -16.62
N LYS A 138 0.54 -18.80 -17.45
CA LYS A 138 -0.66 -17.94 -17.45
C LYS A 138 -1.38 -17.88 -16.10
N LEU A 139 -1.43 -18.98 -15.36
CA LEU A 139 -2.00 -19.01 -14.01
C LEU A 139 -1.09 -18.29 -13.03
N VAL A 140 0.22 -18.50 -13.13
CA VAL A 140 1.23 -17.82 -12.29
C VAL A 140 1.11 -16.31 -12.40
N GLY A 141 1.04 -15.79 -13.62
CA GLY A 141 0.85 -14.34 -13.87
C GLY A 141 -0.44 -13.82 -13.23
N LYS A 142 -1.56 -14.51 -13.45
CA LYS A 142 -2.85 -14.11 -12.84
C LYS A 142 -2.81 -14.07 -11.31
N LEU A 143 -2.21 -15.08 -10.67
CA LEU A 143 -2.10 -15.13 -9.21
C LEU A 143 -1.16 -14.03 -8.69
N TYR A 144 -0.10 -13.74 -9.44
CA TYR A 144 0.83 -12.66 -9.11
C TYR A 144 0.15 -11.29 -9.18
N ASP A 145 -0.53 -11.01 -10.29
CA ASP A 145 -1.26 -9.75 -10.51
C ASP A 145 -2.35 -9.59 -9.44
N GLN A 146 -3.13 -10.65 -9.18
CA GLN A 146 -4.14 -10.64 -8.13
C GLN A 146 -3.56 -10.34 -6.75
N CYS A 147 -2.40 -10.93 -6.42
CA CYS A 147 -1.73 -10.68 -5.14
C CYS A 147 -1.25 -9.22 -5.06
N GLN A 148 -0.66 -8.70 -6.13
CA GLN A 148 -0.18 -7.32 -6.23
C GLN A 148 -1.35 -6.32 -6.11
N ASP A 149 -2.43 -6.53 -6.84
CA ASP A 149 -3.63 -5.69 -6.79
C ASP A 149 -4.21 -5.65 -5.39
N THR A 150 -4.38 -6.82 -4.77
CA THR A 150 -4.95 -6.93 -3.43
C THR A 150 -4.06 -6.24 -2.40
N LEU A 151 -2.73 -6.36 -2.54
CA LEU A 151 -1.76 -5.68 -1.69
C LEU A 151 -1.84 -4.16 -1.81
N VAL A 152 -1.89 -3.62 -3.03
CA VAL A 152 -1.97 -2.17 -3.27
C VAL A 152 -3.31 -1.61 -2.78
N GLN A 153 -4.40 -2.32 -3.07
CA GLN A 153 -5.74 -1.98 -2.61
C GLN A 153 -5.81 -1.96 -1.08
N PHE A 154 -5.28 -2.99 -0.43
CA PHE A 154 -5.25 -3.10 1.03
C PHE A 154 -4.32 -2.06 1.68
N GLY A 155 -3.14 -1.80 1.10
CA GLY A 155 -2.23 -0.75 1.57
C GLY A 155 -2.86 0.63 1.50
N THR A 156 -3.57 0.92 0.40
CA THR A 156 -4.36 2.16 0.23
C THR A 156 -5.47 2.26 1.27
N PHE A 157 -6.16 1.15 1.57
CA PHE A 157 -7.15 1.08 2.63
C PHE A 157 -6.58 1.40 4.02
N LEU A 158 -5.44 0.80 4.37
CA LEU A 158 -4.77 1.10 5.63
C LEU A 158 -4.34 2.56 5.72
N GLY A 159 -3.72 3.10 4.66
CA GLY A 159 -3.24 4.49 4.64
C GLY A 159 -4.36 5.54 4.69
N SER A 160 -5.55 5.21 4.21
CA SER A 160 -6.73 6.12 4.23
C SER A 160 -7.59 6.00 5.50
N THR A 161 -7.52 4.87 6.21
CA THR A 161 -8.44 4.58 7.34
C THR A 161 -7.75 4.60 8.70
N LEU A 162 -6.46 4.28 8.77
CA LEU A 162 -5.67 4.43 9.99
C LEU A 162 -5.25 5.89 10.16
N SER A 163 -5.16 6.34 11.42
CA SER A 163 -4.44 7.59 11.67
C SER A 163 -2.95 7.38 11.34
N VAL A 164 -2.25 8.47 11.05
CA VAL A 164 -0.82 8.40 10.72
C VAL A 164 -0.01 7.80 11.87
N GLU A 165 -0.37 8.12 13.12
CA GLU A 165 0.26 7.55 14.32
C GLU A 165 -0.04 6.05 14.47
N GLU A 166 -1.29 5.62 14.27
CA GLU A 166 -1.66 4.19 14.29
C GLU A 166 -0.89 3.42 13.22
N TYR A 167 -0.75 3.99 12.03
CA TYR A 167 -0.05 3.39 10.90
C TYR A 167 1.44 3.19 11.21
N VAL A 168 2.11 4.24 11.71
CA VAL A 168 3.53 4.22 12.08
C VAL A 168 3.81 3.25 13.23
N ASN A 169 2.94 3.20 14.23
CA ASN A 169 3.14 2.34 15.40
C ASN A 169 2.85 0.85 15.12
N LYS A 170 1.98 0.55 14.16
CA LYS A 170 1.63 -0.84 13.82
C LYS A 170 2.61 -1.46 12.83
N LEU A 171 3.03 -0.73 11.80
CA LEU A 171 3.89 -1.30 10.77
C LEU A 171 5.37 -1.33 11.21
N PRO A 172 6.10 -2.41 10.87
CA PRO A 172 7.52 -2.50 11.17
C PRO A 172 8.31 -1.43 10.41
N SER A 173 9.49 -1.08 10.93
CA SER A 173 10.41 -0.16 10.25
C SER A 173 10.79 -0.66 8.86
N ILE A 174 11.15 0.25 7.95
CA ILE A 174 11.62 -0.14 6.61
C ILE A 174 12.83 -1.09 6.68
N HIS A 175 13.73 -0.89 7.65
CA HIS A 175 14.87 -1.78 7.86
C HIS A 175 14.41 -3.22 8.16
N SER A 176 13.48 -3.41 9.11
CA SER A 176 12.94 -4.72 9.45
C SER A 176 12.16 -5.33 8.28
N GLN A 177 11.39 -4.53 7.52
CA GLN A 177 10.71 -5.01 6.31
C GLN A 177 11.68 -5.62 5.29
N LEU A 178 12.80 -4.94 5.03
CA LEU A 178 13.78 -5.35 4.03
C LEU A 178 14.68 -6.50 4.53
N ALA A 179 15.24 -6.35 5.74
CA ALA A 179 16.27 -7.23 6.26
C ALA A 179 15.71 -8.47 6.97
N GLU A 180 14.66 -8.32 7.77
CA GLU A 180 14.11 -9.40 8.61
C GLU A 180 12.95 -10.13 7.90
N TYR A 181 12.02 -9.37 7.31
CA TYR A 181 10.86 -9.95 6.63
C TYR A 181 11.11 -10.26 5.15
N HIS A 182 12.27 -9.88 4.61
CA HIS A 182 12.65 -10.09 3.22
C HIS A 182 11.60 -9.60 2.22
N ILE A 183 10.93 -8.49 2.53
CA ILE A 183 9.99 -7.83 1.63
C ILE A 183 10.80 -7.09 0.58
N HIS A 184 10.34 -7.16 -0.67
CA HIS A 184 11.02 -6.45 -1.76
C HIS A 184 10.88 -4.93 -1.65
N MET A 185 11.88 -4.24 -2.19
CA MET A 185 12.05 -2.80 -2.02
C MET A 185 10.84 -1.99 -2.45
N ASP A 186 10.28 -2.28 -3.63
CA ASP A 186 9.11 -1.57 -4.16
C ASP A 186 7.91 -1.61 -3.19
N VAL A 187 7.62 -2.77 -2.59
CA VAL A 187 6.53 -2.95 -1.61
C VAL A 187 6.89 -2.30 -0.28
N ALA A 188 8.12 -2.50 0.21
CA ALA A 188 8.54 -1.93 1.48
C ALA A 188 8.46 -0.40 1.45
N PHE A 189 8.91 0.23 0.37
CA PHE A 189 8.77 1.68 0.19
C PHE A 189 7.33 2.11 -0.04
N PHE A 190 6.52 1.33 -0.78
CA PHE A 190 5.08 1.61 -0.89
C PHE A 190 4.40 1.70 0.48
N LEU A 191 4.71 0.77 1.40
CA LEU A 191 4.17 0.77 2.76
C LEU A 191 4.81 1.84 3.66
N ALA A 192 6.10 2.14 3.50
CA ALA A 192 6.80 3.08 4.37
C ALA A 192 6.58 4.56 3.99
N ARG A 193 6.11 4.87 2.77
CA ARG A 193 5.88 6.25 2.28
C ARG A 193 5.12 7.14 3.25
N PRO A 194 3.93 6.76 3.78
CA PRO A 194 3.21 7.59 4.74
C PRO A 194 4.02 7.87 6.01
N MET A 195 4.85 6.91 6.43
CA MET A 195 5.71 7.04 7.61
C MET A 195 6.80 8.09 7.39
N PHE A 196 7.42 8.10 6.20
CA PHE A 196 8.42 9.10 5.84
C PHE A 196 7.83 10.50 5.80
N SER A 197 6.72 10.69 5.09
CA SER A 197 6.06 12.00 5.00
C SER A 197 5.68 12.53 6.38
N HIS A 198 5.21 11.65 7.28
CA HIS A 198 4.92 12.04 8.66
C HIS A 198 6.16 12.47 9.44
N ALA A 199 7.20 11.64 9.43
CA ALA A 199 8.44 11.92 10.16
C ALA A 199 9.12 13.21 9.67
N ILE A 200 9.14 13.42 8.34
CA ILE A 200 9.67 14.64 7.72
C ILE A 200 8.87 15.86 8.18
N ASN A 201 7.54 15.80 8.13
CA ASN A 201 6.70 16.93 8.56
C ASN A 201 6.85 17.24 10.05
N GLN A 202 6.90 16.21 10.91
CA GLN A 202 7.11 16.37 12.34
C GLN A 202 8.47 17.02 12.64
N LYS A 203 9.53 16.56 11.97
CA LYS A 203 10.87 17.11 12.13
C LYS A 203 10.97 18.53 11.60
N TYR A 204 10.38 18.80 10.44
CA TYR A 204 10.28 20.15 9.87
C TYR A 204 9.57 21.11 10.82
N ASP A 205 8.46 20.70 11.43
CA ASP A 205 7.74 21.53 12.40
C ASP A 205 8.56 21.80 13.66
N ALA A 206 9.34 20.82 14.14
CA ALA A 206 10.25 21.02 15.27
C ALA A 206 11.35 22.03 14.93
N LEU A 207 12.01 21.88 13.77
CA LEU A 207 13.04 22.80 13.29
C LEU A 207 12.49 24.22 13.06
N ARG A 208 11.26 24.33 12.53
CA ARG A 208 10.57 25.61 12.32
C ARG A 208 10.27 26.32 13.65
N LYS A 209 9.85 25.58 14.67
CA LYS A 209 9.51 26.12 16.01
C LYS A 209 10.74 26.54 16.81
N ALA A 210 11.89 25.92 16.58
CA ALA A 210 13.15 26.26 17.23
C ALA A 210 13.72 27.62 16.78
N GLU A 211 13.27 28.15 15.64
CA GLU A 211 13.72 29.44 15.12
C GLU A 211 13.10 30.63 15.90
N PRO A 212 13.91 31.62 16.35
CA PRO A 212 13.44 32.77 17.12
C PRO A 212 12.39 33.64 16.40
N ASN A 213 12.20 33.47 15.09
CA ASN A 213 11.21 34.17 14.25
C ASN A 213 10.31 33.21 13.44
N SER A 214 9.90 32.08 14.03
CA SER A 214 9.11 31.01 13.39
C SER A 214 7.87 31.45 12.59
N LYS A 215 7.23 32.58 12.93
CA LYS A 215 6.04 33.10 12.24
C LYS A 215 6.35 33.95 11.00
N LYS A 216 7.59 34.45 10.82
CA LYS A 216 8.01 35.31 9.70
C LYS A 216 9.22 34.73 8.94
N LEU A 217 9.27 33.41 8.82
CA LEU A 217 10.30 32.74 8.02
C LEU A 217 10.12 33.05 6.54
N SER A 218 11.21 33.45 5.88
CA SER A 218 11.26 33.59 4.43
C SER A 218 11.03 32.24 3.74
N THR A 219 10.59 32.26 2.47
CA THR A 219 10.41 31.03 1.68
C THR A 219 11.71 30.24 1.58
N ALA A 220 12.85 30.91 1.35
CA ALA A 220 14.15 30.26 1.29
C ALA A 220 14.51 29.53 2.59
N THR A 221 14.23 30.14 3.74
CA THR A 221 14.48 29.52 5.05
C THR A 221 13.56 28.32 5.28
N LYS A 222 12.28 28.39 4.88
CA LYS A 222 11.36 27.26 4.96
C LYS A 222 11.84 26.08 4.12
N THR A 223 12.27 26.34 2.88
CA THR A 223 12.85 25.30 2.01
C THR A 223 14.10 24.68 2.62
N ALA A 224 15.04 25.50 3.12
CA ALA A 224 16.25 25.00 3.75
C ALA A 224 15.95 24.08 4.96
N LYS A 225 15.01 24.49 5.83
CA LYS A 225 14.58 23.69 6.99
C LYS A 225 13.86 22.40 6.59
N TYR A 226 13.11 22.42 5.49
CA TYR A 226 12.49 21.21 4.96
C TYR A 226 13.56 20.25 4.42
N CYS A 227 14.54 20.74 3.66
CA CYS A 227 15.67 19.92 3.20
C CYS A 227 16.47 19.33 4.37
N GLU A 228 16.69 20.09 5.44
CA GLU A 228 17.32 19.62 6.67
C GLU A 228 16.52 18.48 7.31
N ALA A 229 15.19 18.64 7.45
CA ALA A 229 14.31 17.59 7.97
C ALA A 229 14.35 16.31 7.11
N VAL A 230 14.32 16.46 5.78
CA VAL A 230 14.43 15.33 4.84
C VAL A 230 15.76 14.61 5.01
N ALA A 231 16.88 15.34 5.09
CA ALA A 231 18.20 14.76 5.23
C ALA A 231 18.35 13.97 6.55
N GLU A 232 17.83 14.50 7.66
CA GLU A 232 17.85 13.82 8.95
C GLU A 232 17.00 12.55 8.98
N VAL A 233 15.79 12.58 8.39
CA VAL A 233 14.88 11.43 8.39
C VAL A 233 15.30 10.36 7.38
N MET A 234 15.69 10.75 6.18
CA MET A 234 16.02 9.81 5.10
C MET A 234 17.47 9.32 5.16
N GLY A 235 18.37 10.00 5.89
CA GLY A 235 19.76 9.56 6.08
C GLY A 235 19.87 8.13 6.63
N PRO A 236 19.23 7.80 7.76
CA PRO A 236 19.17 6.43 8.29
C PRO A 236 18.55 5.43 7.32
N VAL A 237 17.53 5.84 6.55
CA VAL A 237 16.88 4.99 5.53
C VAL A 237 17.87 4.63 4.42
N ALA A 238 18.65 5.60 3.94
CA ALA A 238 19.70 5.38 2.93
C ALA A 238 20.80 4.43 3.43
N LEU A 239 21.14 4.48 4.72
CA LEU A 239 22.07 3.52 5.32
C LEU A 239 21.45 2.12 5.41
N SER A 240 20.15 2.01 5.70
CA SER A 240 19.46 0.72 5.84
C SER A 240 19.37 -0.08 4.53
N VAL A 241 19.38 0.57 3.37
CA VAL A 241 19.33 -0.10 2.06
C VAL A 241 20.70 -0.51 1.54
N ARG A 242 21.78 0.09 2.05
CA ARG A 242 23.16 -0.16 1.59
C ARG A 242 23.58 -1.64 1.65
N PRO A 243 23.22 -2.42 2.70
CA PRO A 243 23.58 -3.84 2.78
C PRO A 243 22.82 -4.75 1.80
N LEU A 244 21.74 -4.25 1.18
CA LEU A 244 20.86 -5.05 0.32
C LEU A 244 21.41 -5.26 -1.09
N HIS A 245 22.40 -4.46 -1.48
CA HIS A 245 23.03 -4.53 -2.80
C HIS A 245 24.55 -4.68 -2.70
N PRO A 246 25.19 -5.35 -3.67
CA PRO A 246 26.64 -5.46 -3.73
C PRO A 246 27.32 -4.07 -3.77
N PRO A 247 28.53 -3.90 -3.22
CA PRO A 247 29.24 -2.62 -3.20
C PRO A 247 29.37 -1.96 -4.58
N LYS A 248 29.54 -2.76 -5.64
CA LYS A 248 29.65 -2.29 -7.02
C LYS A 248 28.44 -1.46 -7.47
N VAL A 249 27.23 -1.80 -7.02
CA VAL A 249 26.03 -1.01 -7.35
C VAL A 249 26.18 0.42 -6.84
N TRP A 250 26.79 0.60 -5.67
CA TRP A 250 26.96 1.90 -5.05
C TRP A 250 28.10 2.75 -5.66
N GLU A 251 28.87 2.18 -6.58
CA GLU A 251 29.82 2.93 -7.41
C GLU A 251 29.08 3.65 -8.55
N ASP A 252 27.97 3.08 -9.04
CA ASP A 252 27.16 3.63 -10.15
C ASP A 252 26.00 4.52 -9.67
N ILE A 253 25.40 4.21 -8.52
CA ILE A 253 24.23 4.94 -7.98
C ILE A 253 24.40 5.23 -6.49
N SER A 254 23.98 6.41 -6.03
CA SER A 254 24.02 6.70 -4.59
C SER A 254 22.82 6.05 -3.86
N PRO A 255 23.02 5.53 -2.63
CA PRO A 255 21.90 5.06 -1.80
C PRO A 255 20.85 6.14 -1.58
N GLN A 256 21.28 7.41 -1.45
CA GLN A 256 20.38 8.56 -1.29
C GLN A 256 19.47 8.73 -2.50
N PHE A 257 20.01 8.64 -3.72
CA PHE A 257 19.21 8.72 -4.93
C PHE A 257 18.17 7.60 -4.97
N LEU A 258 18.57 6.36 -4.68
CA LEU A 258 17.67 5.21 -4.64
C LEU A 258 16.52 5.43 -3.64
N THR A 259 16.83 5.83 -2.40
CA THR A 259 15.80 6.04 -1.38
C THR A 259 14.88 7.21 -1.70
N THR A 260 15.42 8.28 -2.29
CA THR A 260 14.61 9.42 -2.73
C THR A 260 13.64 8.99 -3.82
N PHE A 261 14.13 8.30 -4.86
CA PHE A 261 13.31 7.79 -5.95
C PHE A 261 12.12 6.94 -5.44
N TRP A 262 12.39 5.98 -4.55
CA TRP A 262 11.34 5.09 -4.04
C TRP A 262 10.42 5.75 -3.00
N SER A 263 10.88 6.79 -2.30
CA SER A 263 10.06 7.55 -1.34
C SER A 263 9.06 8.50 -1.99
N LEU A 264 9.30 8.95 -3.23
CA LEU A 264 8.42 9.89 -3.91
C LEU A 264 7.26 9.17 -4.59
N THR A 265 6.14 9.88 -4.73
CA THR A 265 4.95 9.48 -5.46
C THR A 265 4.76 10.37 -6.69
N MET A 266 3.87 9.99 -7.61
CA MET A 266 3.56 10.82 -8.78
C MET A 266 3.06 12.22 -8.40
N TYR A 267 2.31 12.34 -7.30
CA TYR A 267 1.82 13.62 -6.78
C TYR A 267 2.96 14.59 -6.42
N ASP A 268 4.11 14.06 -5.98
CA ASP A 268 5.27 14.87 -5.59
C ASP A 268 6.06 15.39 -6.81
N LEU A 269 5.86 14.77 -7.98
CA LEU A 269 6.64 15.01 -9.20
C LEU A 269 5.86 15.75 -10.28
N PHE A 270 4.53 15.63 -10.29
CA PHE A 270 3.67 16.18 -11.32
C PHE A 270 2.36 16.70 -10.73
N THR A 271 2.01 17.94 -11.07
CA THR A 271 0.73 18.54 -10.71
C THR A 271 -0.20 18.52 -11.94
N PRO A 272 -1.33 17.80 -11.92
CA PRO A 272 -2.25 17.73 -13.06
C PRO A 272 -3.15 18.99 -13.12
N THR A 273 -2.56 20.15 -13.46
CA THR A 273 -3.26 21.46 -13.43
C THR A 273 -4.55 21.46 -14.25
N GLN A 274 -4.52 20.86 -15.46
CA GLN A 274 -5.70 20.79 -16.32
C GLN A 274 -6.86 19.99 -15.72
N ALA A 275 -6.58 19.02 -14.84
CA ALA A 275 -7.62 18.25 -14.17
C ALA A 275 -8.24 19.02 -12.99
N TYR A 276 -7.50 19.95 -12.39
CA TYR A 276 -8.01 20.87 -11.37
C TYR A 276 -8.85 22.01 -11.93
N ASP A 277 -8.54 22.46 -13.15
CA ASP A 277 -9.25 23.56 -13.80
C ASP A 277 -10.63 23.16 -14.37
N ARG A 278 -10.91 21.86 -14.49
CA ARG A 278 -12.18 21.30 -14.97
C ARG A 278 -13.19 21.18 -13.83
#